data_AF-A0A1C4ZRY0-F1
#
_entry.id   AF-A0A1C4ZRY0-F1
#
_cell.length_a   1.000
_cell.length_b   1.000
_cell.length_c   1.000
_cell.angle_alpha   90.00
_cell.angle_beta   90.00
_cell.angle_gamma   90.00
#
_symmetry.space_group_name_H-M   'P 1'
#
loop_
_entity.id
_entity.type
_entity.pdbx_description
1 polymer ?
#
loop_
_entity_poly.entity_id
_entity_poly.type
_entity_poly.pdbx_seq_one_letter_code
_entity_poly.pdbx_strand_id
1 'polypeptide(L)' 'MSSSAEQMPEWPTAEHVPAEEMARRQGVRPIASVDDLARPGLFESDDELDDFLADLYASRRASAA' A
#
# COMPACT_ATOMS: atom_id res chain seq x y z
N MET A 1 39.10 30.93 -2.98
CA MET A 1 38.62 29.53 -3.01
C MET A 1 37.46 29.43 -2.03
N SER A 2 36.22 29.68 -2.47
CA SER A 2 35.02 29.52 -1.62
C SER A 2 34.17 28.45 -2.27
N SER A 3 34.07 27.29 -1.61
CA SER A 3 33.29 26.16 -2.09
C SER A 3 31.81 26.53 -1.98
N SER A 4 31.17 26.81 -3.12
CA SER A 4 29.73 26.96 -3.20
C SER A 4 29.13 25.58 -2.96
N ALA A 5 28.76 25.28 -1.72
CA ALA A 5 27.96 24.09 -1.43
C ALA A 5 26.66 24.26 -2.21
N GLU A 6 26.43 23.37 -3.18
CA GLU A 6 25.21 23.35 -3.98
C GLU A 6 24.02 23.26 -3.03
N GLN A 7 23.19 24.30 -3.06
CA GLN A 7 22.00 24.41 -2.24
C GLN A 7 21.06 23.26 -2.64
N MET A 8 20.96 22.25 -1.77
CA MET A 8 20.02 21.15 -1.97
C MET A 8 18.62 21.73 -2.14
N PRO A 9 17.81 21.22 -3.09
CA PRO A 9 16.43 21.67 -3.23
C PRO A 9 15.74 21.49 -1.88
N GLU A 10 15.20 22.59 -1.36
CA GLU A 10 14.47 22.62 -0.10
C GLU A 10 13.29 21.66 -0.26
N TRP A 11 13.38 20.48 0.36
CA TRP A 11 12.27 19.54 0.38
C TRP A 11 11.12 20.29 1.03
N PRO A 12 9.91 20.31 0.43
CA PRO A 12 8.79 20.97 1.07
C PRO A 12 8.69 20.40 2.47
N THR A 13 8.80 21.27 3.48
CA THR A 13 8.52 20.94 4.87
C THR A 13 7.02 20.70 4.95
N ALA A 14 6.57 19.58 4.39
CA ALA A 14 5.21 19.13 4.51
C ALA A 14 4.98 19.03 6.02
N GLU A 15 4.06 19.85 6.53
CA GLU A 15 3.69 19.80 7.93
C GLU A 15 3.40 18.35 8.29
N HIS A 16 4.00 17.88 9.39
CA HIS A 16 3.80 16.51 9.84
C HIS A 16 2.32 16.30 10.16
N VAL A 17 1.62 15.54 9.31
CA VAL A 17 0.22 15.16 9.52
C VAL A 17 0.19 13.80 10.22
N PRO A 18 -0.43 13.68 11.41
CA PRO A 18 -0.60 12.39 12.07
C PRO A 18 -1.35 11.39 11.18
N ALA A 19 -0.99 10.11 11.27
CA ALA A 19 -1.61 9.05 10.46
C ALA A 19 -3.13 8.99 10.62
N GLU A 20 -3.65 9.26 11.81
CA GLU A 20 -5.10 9.33 12.06
C GLU A 20 -5.77 10.46 11.25
N GLU A 21 -5.14 11.62 11.18
CA GLU A 21 -5.64 12.76 10.40
C GLU A 21 -5.55 12.46 8.89
N MET A 22 -4.50 11.78 8.43
CA MET A 22 -4.42 11.30 7.05
C MET A 22 -5.53 10.28 6.72
N ALA A 23 -5.81 9.34 7.62
CA ALA A 23 -6.86 8.34 7.45
C ALA A 23 -8.24 8.99 7.36
N ARG A 24 -8.52 9.97 8.24
CA ARG A 24 -9.77 10.77 8.21
C ARG A 24 -9.94 11.50 6.88
N ARG A 25 -8.90 12.18 6.38
CA ARG A 25 -8.94 12.91 5.09
C ARG A 25 -9.19 12.01 3.89
N GLN A 26 -8.66 10.79 3.93
CA GLN A 26 -8.82 9.81 2.85
C GLN A 26 -10.10 8.96 3.00
N GLY A 27 -10.93 9.21 4.03
CA GLY A 27 -12.13 8.42 4.29
C GLY A 27 -11.83 6.96 4.63
N VAL A 28 -10.61 6.66 5.08
CA VAL A 28 -10.20 5.31 5.45
C VAL A 28 -10.90 4.93 6.75
N ARG A 29 -11.53 3.76 6.75
CA ARG A 29 -12.19 3.20 7.93
C ARG A 29 -11.38 2.01 8.45
N PRO A 30 -11.30 1.81 9.78
CA PRO A 30 -10.73 0.59 10.34
C PRO A 30 -11.45 -0.65 9.82
N ILE A 31 -10.68 -1.72 9.57
CA ILE A 31 -11.21 -3.03 9.20
C ILE A 31 -11.68 -3.70 10.50
N ALA A 32 -12.99 -3.95 10.62
CA ALA A 32 -13.59 -4.59 11.78
C ALA A 32 -13.72 -6.12 11.59
N SER A 33 -13.80 -6.56 10.33
CA SER A 33 -13.93 -7.97 9.96
C SER A 33 -13.28 -8.27 8.60
N VAL A 34 -13.09 -9.56 8.31
CA VAL A 34 -12.63 -10.00 6.99
C VAL A 34 -13.66 -9.64 5.90
N ASP A 35 -14.95 -9.60 6.23
CA ASP A 35 -16.00 -9.25 5.29
C ASP A 35 -15.89 -7.80 4.78
N ASP A 36 -15.27 -6.91 5.56
CA ASP A 36 -15.03 -5.52 5.13
C ASP A 36 -14.02 -5.43 3.97
N LEU A 37 -13.24 -6.49 3.73
CA LEU A 37 -12.29 -6.60 2.63
C LEU A 37 -12.92 -7.21 1.37
N ALA A 38 -14.11 -7.78 1.47
CA ALA A 38 -14.79 -8.38 0.34
C ALA A 38 -15.23 -7.29 -0.65
N ARG A 39 -14.72 -7.36 -1.88
CA ARG A 39 -15.08 -6.44 -2.96
C ARG A 39 -15.76 -7.21 -4.09
N PRO A 40 -17.03 -6.91 -4.41
CA PRO A 40 -17.70 -7.50 -5.56
C PRO A 40 -16.95 -7.20 -6.85
N GLY A 41 -16.79 -8.21 -7.71
CA GLY A 41 -16.07 -8.07 -8.98
C GLY A 41 -14.59 -7.75 -8.81
N LEU A 42 -13.98 -8.16 -7.69
CA LEU A 42 -12.52 -8.11 -7.54
C LEU A 42 -11.80 -9.02 -8.53
N PHE A 43 -12.45 -10.15 -8.85
CA PHE A 43 -12.07 -11.07 -9.91
C PHE A 43 -13.21 -11.13 -10.93
N GLU A 44 -12.87 -11.22 -12.20
CA GLU A 44 -13.78 -11.31 -13.33
C GLU A 44 -14.33 -12.73 -13.50
N SER A 45 -13.62 -13.75 -13.00
CA SER A 45 -14.02 -15.15 -13.02
C SER A 45 -13.41 -15.96 -11.86
N ASP A 46 -13.96 -17.16 -11.62
CA ASP A 46 -13.38 -18.12 -10.68
C ASP A 46 -12.01 -18.63 -11.16
N ASP A 47 -11.80 -18.75 -12.47
CA ASP A 47 -10.51 -19.15 -13.05
C ASP A 47 -9.40 -18.12 -12.73
N GLU A 48 -9.71 -16.81 -12.78
CA GLU A 48 -8.76 -15.76 -12.41
C GLU A 48 -8.39 -15.83 -10.92
N LEU A 49 -9.37 -16.11 -10.06
CA LEU A 49 -9.13 -16.33 -8.64
C LEU A 49 -8.20 -17.52 -8.40
N ASP A 50 -8.41 -18.63 -9.09
CA ASP A 50 -7.59 -19.84 -8.98
C ASP A 50 -6.13 -19.58 -9.41
N ASP A 51 -5.94 -18.87 -10.53
CA ASP A 51 -4.61 -18.48 -11.02
C ASP A 51 -3.88 -17.59 -10.01
N PHE A 52 -4.58 -16.58 -9.45
CA PHE A 52 -4.02 -15.73 -8.40
C PHE A 52 -3.60 -16.52 -7.17
N LEU A 53 -4.44 -17.45 -6.71
CA LEU A 53 -4.12 -18.28 -5.55
C LEU A 53 -2.93 -19.20 -5.81
N ALA A 54 -2.82 -19.77 -7.02
CA ALA A 54 -1.68 -20.61 -7.39
C ALA A 54 -0.36 -19.84 -7.32
N ASP A 55 -0.31 -18.63 -7.90
CA ASP A 55 0.88 -17.76 -7.85
C ASP A 55 1.22 -17.31 -6.42
N LEU A 56 0.21 -16.90 -5.65
CA LEU A 56 0.39 -16.49 -4.25
C LEU A 56 0.99 -17.62 -3.41
N TYR A 57 0.49 -18.85 -3.55
CA TYR A 57 1.02 -20.00 -2.82
C TYR A 57 2.41 -20.44 -3.31
N ALA A 58 2.72 -20.25 -4.59
CA ALA A 58 4.06 -20.49 -5.11
C ALA A 58 5.07 -19.49 -4.52
N SER A 59 4.74 -18.20 -4.58
CA SER A 59 5.55 -17.10 -4.02
C SER A 59 5.80 -17.26 -2.52
N ARG A 60 4.75 -17.60 -1.75
CA ARG A 60 4.88 -17.84 -0.30
C ARG A 60 5.80 -19.01 0.01
N ARG A 61 5.72 -20.10 -0.76
CA ARG A 61 6.57 -21.28 -0.58
C ARG A 61 8.02 -21.00 -0.98
N ALA A 62 8.24 -20.21 -2.02
CA ALA A 62 9.58 -19.80 -2.44
C ALA A 62 10.30 -18.93 -1.39
N SER A 63 9.56 -18.09 -0.65
CA SER A 63 10.14 -17.27 0.44
C SER A 63 10.49 -18.05 1.71
N ALA A 64 10.01 -19.30 1.84
CA ALA A 64 10.24 -20.16 3.00
C ALA A 64 11.31 -21.24 2.75
N ALA A 65 11.89 -21.29 1.55
CA ALA A 65 12.95 -22.20 1.13
C ALA A 65 14.29 -21.47 1.07
#